data_AF-A0AAE0HSS4-F1
#
_entry.id   AF-A0AAE0HSS4-F1
#
_cell.length_a   1.000
_cell.length_b   1.000
_cell.length_c   1.000
_cell.angle_alpha   90.00
_cell.angle_beta   90.00
_cell.angle_gamma   90.00
#
_symmetry.space_group_name_H-M   'P 1'
#
loop_
_entity.id
_entity.type
_entity.pdbx_description
1 polymer ?
#
loop_
_entity_poly.entity_id
_entity_poly.type
_entity_poly.pdbx_seq_one_letter_code
_entity_poly.pdbx_strand_id
1 'polypeptide(L)'
;MSPQQHRFTPNNSIMSRRTSPEPSIIPPPPPVLDSNGLLTGQHDVDNNSQVPILSYRSRPPGEPVKPGIELRILPVGDSITVGFSGRLTFEYSITENIGPTLAQRPNIIILLHAGTNDMNSNSSISTEGNDPADAAARLGSLIDKMVAACPDAVILVALIIGTCDVNHDPNLLSELNDFIPYEANSRWQAGRKVLVADFYNMFPDDKLGADCVHPTDEGYALMGDYWYDFVSQIPTPWIESPVGDDPVRSV
;
A
#
# COMPACT_ATOMS: atom_id res chain seq x y z
N MET A 1 40.11 -19.38 45.04
CA MET A 1 40.16 -20.40 43.96
C MET A 1 39.00 -20.10 43.02
N SER A 2 39.29 -19.45 41.90
CA SER A 2 38.32 -19.13 40.84
C SER A 2 38.67 -19.98 39.61
N PRO A 3 37.71 -20.63 38.92
CA PRO A 3 38.02 -21.35 37.70
C PRO A 3 38.06 -20.39 36.51
N GLN A 4 39.19 -20.38 35.81
CA GLN A 4 39.34 -19.76 34.49
C GLN A 4 38.52 -20.53 33.46
N GLN A 5 37.72 -19.83 32.65
CA GLN A 5 37.11 -20.40 31.45
C GLN A 5 37.90 -19.98 30.21
N HIS A 6 38.45 -20.99 29.53
CA HIS A 6 39.19 -20.86 28.29
C HIS A 6 38.27 -20.51 27.11
N ARG A 7 38.75 -19.54 26.32
CA ARG A 7 38.25 -19.10 25.02
C ARG A 7 38.34 -20.24 23.99
N PHE A 8 37.24 -20.52 23.30
CA PHE A 8 37.23 -21.24 22.03
C PHE A 8 36.76 -20.29 20.93
N THR A 9 37.61 -20.06 19.93
CA THR A 9 37.26 -19.38 18.67
C THR A 9 37.20 -20.42 17.56
N PRO A 10 36.12 -20.54 16.80
CA PRO A 10 36.13 -21.25 15.53
C PRO A 10 36.51 -20.28 14.41
N ASN A 11 37.66 -20.56 13.78
CA ASN A 11 38.03 -20.07 12.46
C ASN A 11 37.06 -20.69 11.43
N ASN A 12 36.36 -19.86 10.65
CA ASN A 12 35.77 -20.29 9.38
C ASN A 12 36.16 -19.29 8.28
N SER A 13 37.23 -19.61 7.57
CA SER A 13 37.48 -19.06 6.24
C SER A 13 36.44 -19.61 5.28
N ILE A 14 35.57 -18.75 4.76
CA ILE A 14 34.71 -19.06 3.61
C ILE A 14 34.97 -18.02 2.53
N MET A 15 35.18 -18.52 1.32
CA MET A 15 35.56 -17.80 0.11
C MET A 15 34.64 -16.61 -0.19
N SER A 16 35.26 -15.46 -0.46
CA SER A 16 34.64 -14.27 -1.02
C SER A 16 34.06 -14.54 -2.41
N ARG A 17 32.75 -14.81 -2.51
CA ARG A 17 31.99 -14.52 -3.74
C ARG A 17 31.72 -13.03 -3.77
N ARG A 18 32.18 -12.36 -4.83
CA ARG A 18 31.80 -10.99 -5.16
C ARG A 18 30.29 -10.94 -5.30
N THR A 19 29.59 -10.31 -4.36
CA THR A 19 28.24 -9.82 -4.58
C THR A 19 28.35 -8.62 -5.51
N SER A 20 27.70 -8.68 -6.66
CA SER A 20 27.43 -7.50 -7.47
C SER A 20 26.70 -6.48 -6.59
N PRO A 21 27.03 -5.17 -6.65
CA PRO A 21 26.27 -4.18 -5.92
C PRO A 21 24.84 -4.14 -6.48
N GLU A 22 23.84 -4.21 -5.60
CA GLU A 22 22.46 -3.88 -5.97
C GLU A 22 22.44 -2.45 -6.54
N PRO A 23 21.68 -2.19 -7.62
CA PRO A 23 21.54 -0.84 -8.13
C PRO A 23 20.88 0.03 -7.06
N SER A 24 21.59 1.05 -6.62
CA SER A 24 21.07 2.09 -5.74
C SER A 24 19.92 2.79 -6.46
N ILE A 25 18.68 2.44 -6.10
CA ILE A 25 17.50 3.19 -6.49
C ILE A 25 17.51 4.45 -5.63
N ILE A 26 17.97 5.56 -6.20
CA ILE A 26 17.80 6.87 -5.58
C ILE A 26 16.29 7.15 -5.63
N PRO A 27 15.62 7.35 -4.49
CA PRO A 27 14.20 7.71 -4.51
C PRO A 27 14.04 9.01 -5.29
N PRO A 28 12.99 9.15 -6.12
CA PRO A 28 12.73 10.41 -6.81
C PRO A 28 12.60 11.53 -5.77
N PRO A 29 13.07 12.75 -6.07
CA PRO A 29 12.85 13.89 -5.19
C PRO A 29 11.34 14.11 -5.01
N PRO A 30 10.88 14.55 -3.82
CA PRO A 30 9.47 14.83 -3.59
C PRO A 30 9.00 15.89 -4.60
N PRO A 31 7.80 15.73 -5.16
CA PRO A 31 7.23 16.69 -6.09
C PRO A 31 7.07 18.06 -5.42
N VAL A 32 7.33 19.12 -6.18
CA VAL A 32 7.09 20.51 -5.75
C VAL A 32 5.70 20.93 -6.26
N LEU A 33 4.87 21.45 -5.36
CA LEU A 33 3.60 22.07 -5.74
C LEU A 33 3.85 23.51 -6.21
N ASP A 34 3.13 23.93 -7.24
CA ASP A 34 3.11 25.31 -7.68
C ASP A 34 2.30 26.18 -6.70
N SER A 35 2.27 27.49 -6.95
CA SER A 35 1.55 28.44 -6.09
C SER A 35 0.03 28.21 -6.00
N ASN A 36 -0.52 27.30 -6.81
CA ASN A 36 -1.92 26.93 -6.84
C ASN A 36 -2.18 25.52 -6.26
N GLY A 37 -1.15 24.85 -5.71
CA GLY A 37 -1.27 23.50 -5.17
C GLY A 37 -1.25 22.40 -6.23
N LEU A 38 -0.83 22.69 -7.47
CA LEU A 38 -0.73 21.71 -8.55
C LEU A 38 0.71 21.24 -8.72
N LEU A 39 0.93 19.97 -9.08
CA LEU A 39 2.26 19.42 -9.38
C LEU A 39 2.96 20.26 -10.47
N THR A 40 4.14 20.80 -10.17
CA THR A 40 4.92 21.54 -11.18
C THR A 40 5.30 20.60 -12.33
N GLY A 41 4.80 20.83 -13.54
CA GLY A 41 5.15 20.06 -14.75
C GLY A 41 3.97 19.41 -15.49
N GLN A 42 2.73 19.65 -15.09
CA GLN A 42 1.53 19.04 -15.68
C GLN A 42 1.09 19.67 -17.04
N HIS A 43 2.02 20.20 -17.82
CA HIS A 43 1.75 20.63 -19.19
C HIS A 43 2.19 19.52 -20.17
N ASP A 44 1.19 18.80 -20.67
CA ASP A 44 1.22 17.82 -21.76
C ASP A 44 2.05 16.55 -21.52
N VAL A 45 1.45 15.56 -20.85
CA VAL A 45 1.96 14.18 -20.82
C VAL A 45 0.93 13.25 -21.43
N ASP A 46 1.31 12.57 -22.52
CA ASP A 46 0.48 11.61 -23.25
C ASP A 46 -0.22 10.62 -22.30
N ASN A 47 -1.53 10.42 -22.47
CA ASN A 47 -2.42 9.55 -21.67
C ASN A 47 -1.98 8.08 -21.53
N ASN A 48 -0.88 7.66 -22.17
CA ASN A 48 -0.33 6.31 -22.10
C ASN A 48 0.92 6.21 -21.18
N SER A 49 1.29 7.30 -20.49
CA SER A 49 2.47 7.38 -19.62
C SER A 49 2.14 7.48 -18.12
N GLN A 50 0.86 7.36 -17.77
CA GLN A 50 0.36 7.44 -16.39
C GLN A 50 -0.06 6.05 -15.90
N VAL A 51 0.13 5.78 -14.60
CA VAL A 51 -0.37 4.56 -13.97
C VAL A 51 -1.88 4.45 -14.15
N PRO A 52 -2.41 3.26 -14.48
CA PRO A 52 -3.85 3.07 -14.55
C PRO A 52 -4.52 3.29 -13.19
N ILE A 53 -5.53 4.16 -13.18
CA ILE A 53 -6.44 4.36 -12.06
C ILE A 53 -7.72 3.59 -12.36
N LEU A 54 -8.04 2.60 -11.52
CA LEU A 54 -9.20 1.74 -11.65
C LEU A 54 -10.41 2.42 -11.01
N SER A 55 -11.48 2.57 -11.79
CA SER A 55 -12.78 3.05 -11.33
C SER A 55 -13.79 1.91 -11.28
N TYR A 56 -14.72 1.97 -10.34
CA TYR A 56 -15.70 0.91 -10.09
C TYR A 56 -16.68 0.81 -11.26
N ARG A 57 -16.87 -0.42 -11.78
CA ARG A 57 -17.70 -0.68 -12.97
C ARG A 57 -18.97 -1.47 -12.67
N SER A 58 -19.32 -1.63 -11.40
CA SER A 58 -20.50 -2.38 -10.96
C SER A 58 -20.52 -3.83 -11.46
N ARG A 59 -19.36 -4.51 -11.44
CA ARG A 59 -19.29 -5.92 -11.82
C ARG A 59 -20.15 -6.77 -10.88
N PRO A 60 -21.01 -7.65 -11.41
CA PRO A 60 -21.78 -8.56 -10.58
C PRO A 60 -20.86 -9.57 -9.86
N PRO A 61 -21.13 -9.86 -8.57
CA PRO A 61 -20.37 -10.84 -7.82
C PRO A 61 -20.57 -12.26 -8.37
N GLY A 62 -19.57 -13.13 -8.15
CA GLY A 62 -19.66 -14.57 -8.43
C GLY A 62 -18.91 -15.07 -9.66
N GLU A 63 -18.30 -14.18 -10.45
CA GLU A 63 -17.43 -14.54 -11.56
C GLU A 63 -15.99 -14.73 -11.07
N PRO A 64 -15.34 -15.88 -11.33
CA PRO A 64 -13.94 -16.08 -10.97
C PRO A 64 -13.05 -15.03 -11.64
N VAL A 65 -12.23 -14.33 -10.85
CA VAL A 65 -11.25 -13.33 -11.34
C VAL A 65 -10.26 -13.98 -12.32
N LYS A 66 -9.79 -15.19 -12.01
CA LYS A 66 -8.97 -16.01 -12.89
C LYS A 66 -9.25 -17.50 -12.64
N PRO A 67 -9.99 -18.19 -13.52
CA PRO A 67 -10.27 -19.61 -13.36
C PRO A 67 -8.97 -20.44 -13.26
N GLY A 68 -8.92 -21.37 -12.30
CA GLY A 68 -7.80 -22.30 -12.14
C GLY A 68 -6.58 -21.75 -11.38
N ILE A 69 -6.65 -20.53 -10.84
CA ILE A 69 -5.63 -19.95 -9.96
C ILE A 69 -6.26 -19.62 -8.61
N GLU A 70 -5.63 -20.07 -7.52
CA GLU A 70 -5.99 -19.64 -6.18
C GLU A 70 -5.41 -18.24 -5.91
N LEU A 71 -6.23 -17.31 -5.42
CA LEU A 71 -5.79 -15.98 -5.07
C LEU A 71 -5.33 -15.94 -3.61
N ARG A 72 -4.07 -15.54 -3.38
CA ARG A 72 -3.56 -15.17 -2.05
C ARG A 72 -3.47 -13.66 -2.01
N ILE A 73 -4.49 -13.04 -1.42
CA ILE A 73 -4.62 -11.59 -1.31
C ILE A 73 -4.12 -11.16 0.08
N LEU A 74 -3.16 -10.24 0.12
CA LEU A 74 -2.66 -9.63 1.34
C LEU A 74 -3.16 -8.19 1.46
N PRO A 75 -4.17 -7.91 2.30
CA PRO A 75 -4.55 -6.54 2.63
C PRO A 75 -3.53 -5.93 3.61
N VAL A 76 -3.13 -4.69 3.34
CA VAL A 76 -2.21 -3.89 4.15
C VAL A 76 -2.75 -2.47 4.20
N GLY A 77 -2.90 -1.88 5.38
CA GLY A 77 -3.30 -0.48 5.49
C GLY A 77 -3.39 -0.01 6.94
N ASP A 78 -4.02 1.15 7.13
CA ASP A 78 -4.14 1.83 8.41
C ASP A 78 -5.45 1.49 9.14
N SER A 79 -5.88 2.30 10.12
CA SER A 79 -7.03 2.01 10.98
C SER A 79 -8.34 1.72 10.24
N ILE A 80 -8.50 2.18 8.99
CA ILE A 80 -9.68 1.88 8.18
C ILE A 80 -9.75 0.39 7.80
N THR A 81 -8.61 -0.30 7.71
CA THR A 81 -8.51 -1.69 7.23
C THR A 81 -8.87 -2.78 8.22
N VAL A 82 -8.85 -2.48 9.52
CA VAL A 82 -8.89 -3.52 10.56
C VAL A 82 -10.16 -3.52 11.38
N GLY A 83 -11.09 -2.56 11.21
CA GLY A 83 -12.32 -2.50 12.02
C GLY A 83 -12.05 -2.61 13.53
N PHE A 84 -10.87 -2.21 13.98
CA PHE A 84 -10.40 -2.41 15.35
C PHE A 84 -10.13 -1.04 15.98
N SER A 85 -10.80 -0.77 17.11
CA SER A 85 -10.69 0.45 17.91
C SER A 85 -9.33 0.58 18.62
N GLY A 86 -8.22 0.63 17.87
CA GLY A 86 -6.88 0.56 18.43
C GLY A 86 -5.82 1.33 17.63
N ARG A 87 -5.58 2.56 18.08
CA ARG A 87 -4.36 3.37 18.01
C ARG A 87 -3.10 2.65 17.50
N LEU A 88 -2.86 2.58 16.18
CA LEU A 88 -1.56 2.18 15.62
C LEU A 88 -1.28 2.93 14.30
N THR A 89 -0.15 3.64 14.27
CA THR A 89 0.41 4.40 13.16
C THR A 89 1.27 3.55 12.22
N PHE A 90 1.54 4.13 11.03
CA PHE A 90 2.23 3.58 9.86
C PHE A 90 3.43 2.69 10.14
N GLU A 91 4.33 3.07 11.06
CA GLU A 91 5.57 2.34 11.27
C GLU A 91 5.40 1.07 12.11
N TYR A 92 4.54 1.07 13.14
CA TYR A 92 4.51 0.03 14.17
C TYR A 92 3.71 -1.24 13.80
N SER A 93 2.66 -1.14 13.00
CA SER A 93 1.82 -2.31 12.63
C SER A 93 2.24 -2.94 11.30
N ILE A 94 2.53 -2.11 10.30
CA ILE A 94 2.74 -2.58 8.93
C ILE A 94 4.19 -3.06 8.74
N THR A 95 5.20 -2.25 9.08
CA THR A 95 6.57 -2.59 8.68
C THR A 95 7.18 -3.77 9.47
N GLU A 96 6.79 -3.98 10.73
CA GLU A 96 7.28 -5.12 11.53
C GLU A 96 6.52 -6.44 11.26
N ASN A 97 5.23 -6.39 10.90
CA ASN A 97 4.41 -7.60 10.66
C ASN A 97 4.26 -7.98 9.18
N ILE A 98 4.59 -7.08 8.25
CA ILE A 98 4.50 -7.39 6.82
C ILE A 98 5.57 -8.38 6.38
N GLY A 99 6.76 -8.39 7.01
CA GLY A 99 7.86 -9.28 6.66
C GLY A 99 7.46 -10.77 6.67
N PRO A 100 6.97 -11.32 7.80
CA PRO A 100 6.47 -12.69 7.87
C PRO A 100 5.32 -12.99 6.90
N THR A 101 4.48 -11.99 6.60
CA THR A 101 3.30 -12.18 5.73
C THR A 101 3.68 -12.15 4.24
N LEU A 102 4.66 -11.32 3.86
CA LEU A 102 5.26 -11.32 2.51
C LEU A 102 6.03 -12.62 2.25
N ALA A 103 6.55 -13.28 3.29
CA ALA A 103 7.15 -14.59 3.15
C ALA A 103 6.14 -15.67 2.68
N GLN A 104 4.83 -15.45 2.84
CA GLN A 104 3.78 -16.32 2.30
C GLN A 104 3.51 -16.09 0.80
N ARG A 105 4.22 -15.13 0.18
CA ARG A 105 4.21 -14.83 -1.26
C ARG A 105 2.80 -14.70 -1.83
N PRO A 106 2.04 -13.68 -1.38
CA PRO A 106 0.74 -13.36 -1.99
C PRO A 106 0.91 -13.03 -3.48
N ASN A 107 -0.10 -13.37 -4.29
CA ASN A 107 -0.12 -12.98 -5.71
C ASN A 107 -0.76 -11.61 -5.94
N ILE A 108 -1.53 -11.12 -4.96
CA ILE A 108 -2.09 -9.77 -4.94
C ILE A 108 -1.84 -9.16 -3.56
N ILE A 109 -1.29 -7.96 -3.54
CA ILE A 109 -1.16 -7.13 -2.35
C ILE A 109 -2.07 -5.94 -2.55
N ILE A 110 -2.88 -5.65 -1.55
CA ILE A 110 -3.80 -4.52 -1.57
C ILE A 110 -3.37 -3.55 -0.47
N LEU A 111 -2.95 -2.36 -0.88
CA LEU A 111 -2.72 -1.21 -0.03
C LEU A 111 -4.04 -0.45 0.13
N LEU A 112 -4.59 -0.48 1.33
CA LEU A 112 -5.86 0.12 1.67
C LEU A 112 -5.64 1.40 2.47
N HIS A 113 -6.06 2.53 1.90
CA HIS A 113 -6.19 3.83 2.56
C HIS A 113 -5.00 4.23 3.44
N ALA A 114 -3.80 3.78 3.08
CA ALA A 114 -2.60 4.09 3.83
C ALA A 114 -2.34 5.60 3.73
N GLY A 115 -2.69 6.34 4.78
CA GLY A 115 -2.39 7.76 4.92
C GLY A 115 -3.46 8.55 5.66
N THR A 116 -4.60 7.93 6.03
CA THR A 116 -5.68 8.62 6.75
C THR A 116 -5.16 9.18 8.08
N ASN A 117 -4.41 8.37 8.83
CA ASN A 117 -3.87 8.80 10.14
C ASN A 117 -2.87 9.94 10.03
N ASP A 118 -2.06 9.98 8.98
CA ASP A 118 -1.06 11.02 8.74
C ASP A 118 -1.74 12.39 8.59
N MET A 119 -2.90 12.44 7.95
CA MET A 119 -3.66 13.67 7.72
C MET A 119 -4.48 14.13 8.94
N ASN A 120 -4.37 13.45 10.09
CA ASN A 120 -5.05 13.84 11.31
C ASN A 120 -4.28 14.95 12.04
N SER A 121 -4.96 16.06 12.37
CA SER A 121 -4.39 17.19 13.12
C SER A 121 -3.94 16.84 14.56
N ASN A 122 -4.46 15.75 15.13
CA ASN A 122 -4.01 15.26 16.43
C ASN A 122 -2.65 14.57 16.30
N SER A 123 -1.59 15.18 16.82
CA SER A 123 -0.22 14.62 16.81
C SER A 123 -0.04 13.31 17.60
N SER A 124 -1.03 12.94 18.42
CA SER A 124 -1.06 11.59 19.03
C SER A 124 -1.56 10.50 18.08
N ILE A 125 -2.15 10.89 16.94
CA ILE A 125 -2.61 10.04 15.84
C ILE A 125 -1.65 10.20 14.65
N SER A 126 -1.33 11.43 14.23
CA SER A 126 -0.29 11.70 13.22
C SER A 126 1.09 11.80 13.87
N THR A 127 1.68 10.65 14.21
CA THR A 127 2.97 10.61 14.94
C THR A 127 4.18 10.93 14.06
N GLU A 128 4.04 10.78 12.74
CA GLU A 128 5.08 11.00 11.74
C GLU A 128 4.95 12.37 11.07
N GLY A 129 3.94 13.16 11.45
CA GLY A 129 3.64 14.47 10.89
C GLY A 129 2.57 14.44 9.80
N ASN A 130 2.03 15.64 9.55
CA ASN A 130 0.81 15.86 8.78
C ASN A 130 1.08 16.41 7.38
N ASP A 131 2.32 16.33 6.92
CA ASP A 131 2.73 16.78 5.59
C ASP A 131 2.37 15.72 4.53
N PRO A 132 1.54 16.05 3.52
CA PRO A 132 1.11 15.11 2.51
C PRO A 132 2.25 14.54 1.65
N ALA A 133 3.27 15.34 1.34
CA ALA A 133 4.39 14.90 0.52
C ALA A 133 5.28 13.91 1.27
N ASP A 134 5.56 14.16 2.55
CA ASP A 134 6.31 13.24 3.40
C ASP A 134 5.54 11.92 3.61
N ALA A 135 4.21 11.98 3.80
CA ALA A 135 3.36 10.80 3.89
C ALA A 135 3.37 9.98 2.58
N ALA A 136 3.29 10.66 1.43
CA ALA A 136 3.39 10.02 0.12
C ALA A 136 4.77 9.36 -0.10
N ALA A 137 5.86 10.00 0.32
CA ALA A 137 7.19 9.42 0.23
C ALA A 137 7.35 8.15 1.09
N ARG A 138 6.72 8.11 2.27
CA ARG A 138 6.65 6.90 3.12
C ARG A 138 5.85 5.79 2.44
N LEU A 139 4.72 6.12 1.82
CA LEU A 139 3.93 5.18 1.02
C LEU A 139 4.74 4.61 -0.16
N GLY A 140 5.45 5.46 -0.90
CA GLY A 140 6.35 5.03 -1.98
C GLY A 140 7.39 4.02 -1.49
N SER A 141 8.03 4.32 -0.36
CA SER A 141 9.01 3.41 0.28
C SER A 141 8.38 2.07 0.71
N LEU A 142 7.13 2.07 1.14
CA LEU A 142 6.39 0.84 1.47
C LEU A 142 6.10 0.00 0.23
N ILE A 143 5.70 0.64 -0.89
CA ILE A 143 5.52 -0.05 -2.17
C ILE A 143 6.84 -0.68 -2.62
N ASP A 144 7.96 0.03 -2.49
CA ASP A 144 9.29 -0.52 -2.85
C ASP A 144 9.65 -1.77 -2.04
N LYS A 145 9.35 -1.78 -0.75
CA LYS A 145 9.55 -2.97 0.11
C LYS A 145 8.71 -4.16 -0.36
N MET A 146 7.44 -3.93 -0.72
CA MET A 146 6.54 -4.98 -1.22
C MET A 146 7.00 -5.52 -2.57
N VAL A 147 7.37 -4.63 -3.48
CA VAL A 147 7.89 -4.97 -4.80
C VAL A 147 9.20 -5.76 -4.70
N ALA A 148 10.07 -5.43 -3.74
CA ALA A 148 11.32 -6.16 -3.51
C ALA A 148 11.05 -7.57 -2.94
N ALA A 149 10.11 -7.69 -2.00
CA ALA A 149 9.79 -8.97 -1.36
C ALA A 149 8.98 -9.92 -2.26
N CYS A 150 8.06 -9.37 -3.06
CA CYS A 150 7.13 -10.09 -3.93
C CYS A 150 7.11 -9.46 -5.35
N PRO A 151 8.17 -9.62 -6.15
CA PRO A 151 8.27 -9.02 -7.49
C PRO A 151 7.27 -9.58 -8.51
N ASP A 152 6.68 -10.74 -8.20
CA ASP A 152 5.63 -11.45 -8.93
C ASP A 152 4.22 -10.97 -8.59
N ALA A 153 4.03 -10.34 -7.42
CA ALA A 153 2.73 -9.88 -6.96
C ALA A 153 2.24 -8.64 -7.71
N VAL A 154 0.92 -8.52 -7.85
CA VAL A 154 0.26 -7.28 -8.25
C VAL A 154 -0.01 -6.45 -7.01
N ILE A 155 0.30 -5.15 -7.04
CA ILE A 155 0.02 -4.21 -5.96
C ILE A 155 -1.08 -3.26 -6.41
N LEU A 156 -2.20 -3.25 -5.68
CA LEU A 156 -3.25 -2.24 -5.82
C LEU A 156 -3.10 -1.21 -4.69
N VAL A 157 -3.03 0.07 -5.03
CA VAL A 157 -2.95 1.18 -4.06
C VAL A 157 -4.27 1.95 -4.08
N ALA A 158 -5.03 1.92 -2.99
CA ALA A 158 -6.25 2.69 -2.86
C ALA A 158 -5.95 4.17 -2.64
N LEU A 159 -6.69 5.03 -3.35
CA LEU A 159 -6.91 6.39 -2.86
C LEU A 159 -7.65 6.32 -1.51
N ILE A 160 -7.41 7.28 -0.65
CA ILE A 160 -8.01 7.35 0.68
C ILE A 160 -9.45 7.88 0.52
N ILE A 161 -10.43 7.21 1.14
CA ILE A 161 -11.82 7.69 1.16
C ILE A 161 -11.94 9.05 1.83
N GLY A 162 -12.99 9.80 1.50
CA GLY A 162 -13.34 11.03 2.21
C GLY A 162 -13.63 10.79 3.69
N THR A 163 -13.57 11.86 4.47
CA THR A 163 -13.91 11.87 5.90
C THR A 163 -14.69 13.14 6.24
N CYS A 164 -15.65 13.03 7.15
CA CYS A 164 -16.35 14.17 7.74
C CYS A 164 -15.81 14.56 9.13
N ASP A 165 -14.68 13.97 9.56
CA ASP A 165 -14.09 14.24 10.86
C ASP A 165 -13.37 15.58 10.83
N VAL A 166 -13.73 16.45 11.77
CA VAL A 166 -13.18 17.81 11.91
C VAL A 166 -11.67 17.82 12.17
N ASN A 167 -11.09 16.70 12.58
CA ASN A 167 -9.65 16.60 12.82
C ASN A 167 -8.85 16.32 11.54
N HIS A 168 -9.49 16.03 10.40
CA HIS A 168 -8.81 15.87 9.12
C HIS A 168 -9.04 17.11 8.26
N ASP A 169 -7.96 17.70 7.76
CA ASP A 169 -8.07 18.81 6.81
C ASP A 169 -8.38 18.22 5.41
N PRO A 170 -9.53 18.57 4.80
CA PRO A 170 -9.90 18.03 3.49
C PRO A 170 -8.91 18.43 2.39
N ASN A 171 -8.20 19.56 2.53
CA ASN A 171 -7.20 19.97 1.55
C ASN A 171 -5.96 19.07 1.63
N LEU A 172 -5.47 18.78 2.84
CA LEU A 172 -4.32 17.89 3.04
C LEU A 172 -4.62 16.46 2.56
N LEU A 173 -5.84 15.98 2.81
CA LEU A 173 -6.28 14.68 2.32
C LEU A 173 -6.37 14.63 0.79
N SER A 174 -6.91 15.69 0.18
CA SER A 174 -6.97 15.82 -1.29
C SER A 174 -5.56 15.85 -1.89
N GLU A 175 -4.64 16.62 -1.29
CA GLU A 175 -3.25 16.73 -1.72
C GLU A 175 -2.52 15.38 -1.62
N LEU A 176 -2.73 14.63 -0.53
CA LEU A 176 -2.19 13.27 -0.40
C LEU A 176 -2.73 12.34 -1.48
N ASN A 177 -4.04 12.39 -1.76
CA ASN A 177 -4.65 11.61 -2.84
C ASN A 177 -4.10 11.97 -4.23
N ASP A 178 -3.70 13.22 -4.47
CA ASP A 178 -3.03 13.63 -5.71
C ASP A 178 -1.59 13.08 -5.82
N PHE A 179 -0.89 12.89 -4.70
CA PHE A 179 0.45 12.29 -4.68
C PHE A 179 0.46 10.76 -4.85
N ILE A 180 -0.61 10.05 -4.48
CA ILE A 180 -0.66 8.57 -4.57
C ILE A 180 -0.43 8.08 -6.02
N PRO A 181 -1.14 8.56 -7.06
CA PRO A 181 -0.87 8.18 -8.44
C PRO A 181 0.54 8.57 -8.89
N TYR A 182 1.06 9.71 -8.43
CA TYR A 182 2.42 10.15 -8.75
C TYR A 182 3.48 9.14 -8.25
N GLU A 183 3.37 8.72 -7.00
CA GLU A 183 4.26 7.72 -6.41
C GLU A 183 4.15 6.37 -7.12
N ALA A 184 2.94 5.91 -7.43
CA ALA A 184 2.71 4.66 -8.13
C ALA A 184 3.23 4.69 -9.59
N ASN A 185 3.18 5.85 -10.25
CA ASN A 185 3.55 6.01 -11.65
C ASN A 185 5.01 5.67 -11.94
N SER A 186 5.94 6.13 -11.09
CA SER A 186 7.38 5.82 -11.27
C SER A 186 7.65 4.30 -11.26
N ARG A 187 6.97 3.56 -10.39
CA ARG A 187 7.09 2.09 -10.27
C ARG A 187 6.39 1.36 -11.42
N TRP A 188 5.23 1.84 -11.85
CA TRP A 188 4.55 1.32 -13.03
C TRP A 188 5.40 1.50 -14.30
N GLN A 189 5.98 2.68 -14.50
CA GLN A 189 6.90 2.95 -15.62
C GLN A 189 8.16 2.09 -15.57
N ALA A 190 8.62 1.71 -14.38
CA ALA A 190 9.71 0.75 -14.18
C ALA A 190 9.29 -0.72 -14.45
N GLY A 191 8.08 -0.97 -14.95
CA GLY A 191 7.55 -2.29 -15.28
C GLY A 191 7.08 -3.09 -14.07
N ARG A 192 6.88 -2.45 -12.91
CA ARG A 192 6.28 -3.11 -11.74
C ARG A 192 4.77 -3.22 -11.92
N LYS A 193 4.17 -4.28 -11.39
CA LYS A 193 2.74 -4.57 -11.46
C LYS A 193 1.95 -3.73 -10.43
N VAL A 194 2.02 -2.40 -10.53
CA VAL A 194 1.35 -1.46 -9.61
C VAL A 194 0.18 -0.78 -10.32
N LEU A 195 -0.99 -0.74 -9.68
CA LEU A 195 -2.18 -0.03 -10.15
C LEU A 195 -2.78 0.79 -9.00
N VAL A 196 -3.57 1.80 -9.33
CA VAL A 196 -4.27 2.63 -8.33
C VAL A 196 -5.77 2.29 -8.36
N ALA A 197 -6.43 2.23 -7.21
CA ALA A 197 -7.87 2.03 -7.08
C ALA A 197 -8.55 3.32 -6.56
N ASP A 198 -9.48 3.85 -7.35
CA ASP A 198 -10.19 5.08 -7.00
C ASP A 198 -11.35 4.80 -6.04
N PHE A 199 -11.06 4.97 -4.76
CA PHE A 199 -12.08 5.02 -3.70
C PHE A 199 -12.53 6.43 -3.39
N TYR A 200 -11.68 7.45 -3.60
CA TYR A 200 -11.93 8.82 -3.15
C TYR A 200 -13.10 9.47 -3.89
N ASN A 201 -13.17 9.32 -5.22
CA ASN A 201 -14.21 9.97 -6.01
C ASN A 201 -15.53 9.17 -6.05
N MET A 202 -15.53 7.95 -5.51
CA MET A 202 -16.61 6.98 -5.71
C MET A 202 -17.28 6.56 -4.40
N PHE A 203 -16.53 6.49 -3.30
CA PHE A 203 -17.06 6.03 -2.03
C PHE A 203 -17.93 7.12 -1.40
N PRO A 204 -19.20 6.82 -1.08
CA PRO A 204 -20.12 7.83 -0.59
C PRO A 204 -19.96 8.10 0.92
N ASP A 205 -19.95 9.37 1.30
CA ASP A 205 -19.79 9.80 2.70
C ASP A 205 -20.94 9.31 3.60
N ASP A 206 -22.13 9.05 3.05
CA ASP A 206 -23.28 8.53 3.79
C ASP A 206 -23.11 7.06 4.24
N LYS A 207 -22.02 6.41 3.82
CA LYS A 207 -21.59 5.09 4.28
C LYS A 207 -20.55 5.14 5.39
N LEU A 208 -20.15 6.33 5.84
CA LEU A 208 -19.32 6.51 7.04
C LEU A 208 -20.16 6.39 8.31
N GLY A 209 -19.52 5.85 9.35
CA GLY A 209 -20.08 5.72 10.68
C GLY A 209 -20.12 7.05 11.44
N ALA A 210 -20.53 6.97 12.70
CA ALA A 210 -20.68 8.15 13.56
C ALA A 210 -19.34 8.86 13.89
N ASP A 211 -18.21 8.18 13.73
CA ASP A 211 -16.88 8.77 13.91
C ASP A 211 -16.35 9.47 12.66
N CYS A 212 -17.13 9.47 11.57
CA CYS A 212 -16.78 10.12 10.31
C CYS A 212 -15.48 9.63 9.63
N VAL A 213 -14.90 8.52 10.08
CA VAL A 213 -13.65 7.97 9.54
C VAL A 213 -13.85 6.53 9.08
N HIS A 214 -14.53 5.72 9.88
CA HIS A 214 -14.71 4.30 9.57
C HIS A 214 -16.01 4.08 8.80
N PRO A 215 -16.02 3.25 7.74
CA PRO A 215 -17.25 2.80 7.12
C PRO A 215 -18.18 2.08 8.10
N THR A 216 -19.48 2.20 7.85
CA THR A 216 -20.51 1.33 8.45
C THR A 216 -20.39 -0.11 7.91
N ASP A 217 -21.13 -1.06 8.48
CA ASP A 217 -21.21 -2.44 7.94
C ASP A 217 -21.63 -2.44 6.46
N GLU A 218 -22.59 -1.58 6.08
CA GLU A 218 -22.99 -1.39 4.69
C GLU A 218 -21.87 -0.77 3.84
N GLY A 219 -21.12 0.17 4.40
CA GLY A 219 -19.96 0.77 3.76
C GLY A 219 -18.83 -0.22 3.52
N TYR A 220 -18.54 -1.10 4.49
CA TYR A 220 -17.58 -2.18 4.33
C TYR A 220 -18.03 -3.22 3.30
N ALA A 221 -19.33 -3.54 3.25
CA ALA A 221 -19.88 -4.40 2.19
C ALA A 221 -19.67 -3.79 0.79
N LEU A 222 -19.97 -2.49 0.64
CA LEU A 222 -19.75 -1.75 -0.61
C LEU A 222 -18.27 -1.69 -0.99
N MET A 223 -17.39 -1.48 -0.01
CA MET A 223 -15.94 -1.53 -0.22
C MET A 223 -15.48 -2.91 -0.70
N GLY A 224 -16.09 -3.99 -0.20
CA GLY A 224 -15.88 -5.34 -0.68
C GLY A 224 -16.25 -5.52 -2.16
N ASP A 225 -17.40 -4.96 -2.58
CA ASP A 225 -17.83 -4.97 -3.99
C ASP A 225 -16.85 -4.20 -4.88
N TYR A 226 -16.33 -3.07 -4.40
CA TYR A 226 -15.34 -2.26 -5.11
C TYR A 226 -14.04 -3.04 -5.29
N TRP A 227 -13.53 -3.65 -4.22
CA TRP A 227 -12.32 -4.47 -4.30
C TRP A 227 -12.45 -5.65 -5.25
N TYR A 228 -13.59 -6.34 -5.22
CA TYR A 228 -13.85 -7.44 -6.14
C TYR A 228 -13.85 -6.95 -7.60
N ASP A 229 -14.49 -5.81 -7.89
CA ASP A 229 -14.48 -5.20 -9.21
C ASP A 229 -13.05 -4.80 -9.63
N PHE A 230 -12.30 -4.10 -8.79
CA PHE A 230 -10.92 -3.70 -9.07
C PHE A 230 -9.99 -4.88 -9.31
N VAL A 231 -10.06 -5.92 -8.47
CA VAL A 231 -9.27 -7.15 -8.64
C VAL A 231 -9.61 -7.84 -9.96
N SER A 232 -10.88 -7.80 -10.40
CA SER A 232 -11.29 -8.35 -11.69
C SER A 232 -10.79 -7.55 -12.90
N GLN A 233 -10.38 -6.30 -12.71
CA GLN A 233 -9.80 -5.44 -13.75
C GLN A 233 -8.29 -5.63 -13.91
N ILE A 234 -7.63 -6.34 -12.99
CA ILE A 234 -6.20 -6.64 -13.09
C ILE A 234 -5.96 -7.44 -14.38
N PRO A 235 -4.94 -7.07 -15.20
CA PRO A 235 -4.57 -7.85 -16.36
C PRO A 235 -4.32 -9.32 -16.00
N THR A 236 -5.09 -10.25 -16.58
CA THR A 236 -5.00 -11.69 -16.28
C THR A 236 -3.59 -12.28 -16.39
N PRO A 237 -2.70 -11.82 -17.30
CA PRO A 237 -1.30 -12.27 -17.34
C PRO A 237 -0.47 -11.86 -16.12
N TRP A 238 -0.88 -10.85 -15.35
CA TRP A 238 -0.16 -10.40 -14.17
C TRP A 238 -0.43 -11.25 -12.93
N ILE A 239 -1.59 -11.90 -12.86
CA ILE A 239 -1.98 -12.77 -11.74
C ILE A 239 -1.35 -14.14 -11.96
N GLU A 240 -0.30 -14.46 -11.21
CA GLU A 240 0.38 -15.76 -11.27
C GLU A 240 -0.07 -16.67 -10.12
N SER A 241 0.22 -17.96 -10.23
CA SER A 241 -0.01 -18.90 -9.12
C SER A 241 0.78 -18.43 -7.89
N PRO A 242 0.22 -18.54 -6.69
CA PRO A 242 0.97 -18.29 -5.48
C PRO A 242 2.24 -19.14 -5.42
N VAL A 243 3.32 -18.57 -4.89
CA VAL A 243 4.60 -19.26 -4.74
C VAL A 243 4.69 -19.83 -3.32
N GLY A 244 5.11 -21.10 -3.18
CA GLY A 244 5.30 -21.74 -1.87
C GLY A 244 4.03 -22.36 -1.28
N ASP A 245 4.21 -23.08 -0.17
CA ASP A 245 3.15 -23.82 0.52
C ASP A 245 2.05 -22.90 1.06
N ASP A 246 0.84 -23.43 1.22
CA ASP A 246 -0.25 -22.70 1.82
C ASP A 246 0.06 -22.31 3.27
N PRO A 247 -0.36 -21.11 3.72
CA PRO A 247 -0.17 -20.72 5.10
C PRO A 247 -0.87 -21.71 6.02
N VAL A 248 -0.10 -22.29 6.94
CA VAL A 248 -0.64 -23.15 7.99
C VAL A 248 -1.49 -22.30 8.91
N ARG A 249 -2.81 -22.40 8.77
CA ARG A 249 -3.74 -21.83 9.76
C ARG A 249 -3.64 -22.67 11.02
N SER A 250 -3.00 -22.14 12.06
CA SER A 250 -3.15 -22.69 13.41
C SER A 250 -4.63 -22.54 13.81
N VAL A 251 -5.31 -23.68 13.91
CA VAL A 251 -6.68 -23.82 14.44
C VAL A 251 -6.73 -23.56 15.94
#